data_AF-A0AAW7AJY4-F1
#
_entry.id   AF-A0AAW7AJY4-F1
#
_cell.length_a   1.000
_cell.length_b   1.000
_cell.length_c   1.000
_cell.angle_alpha   90.00
_cell.angle_beta   90.00
_cell.angle_gamma   90.00
#
_symmetry.space_group_name_H-M   'P 1'
#
loop_
_entity.id
_entity.type
_entity.pdbx_description
1 polymer ?
#
loop_
_entity_poly.entity_id
_entity_poly.type
_entity_poly.pdbx_seq_one_letter_code
_entity_poly.pdbx_strand_id
1 'polypeptide(L)' 'MVTIDEIKQNLECSDVYIQKMIEWANGDENKLESLYYFKLAERQIRPAIQEVR' A
#
# COMPACT_ATOMS: atom_id res chain seq x y z
N MET A 1 0.33 -2.58 14.15
CA MET A 1 -0.58 -1.43 13.90
C MET A 1 0.19 -0.43 13.07
N VAL A 2 -0.05 -0.43 11.77
CA VAL A 2 0.52 0.57 10.87
C VAL A 2 -0.29 1.86 10.96
N THR A 3 0.38 3.00 10.98
CA THR A 3 -0.25 4.32 11.02
C THR A 3 -0.42 4.90 9.61
N ILE A 4 -1.35 5.84 9.47
CA ILE A 4 -1.57 6.54 8.19
C ILE A 4 -0.31 7.28 7.74
N ASP A 5 0.43 7.89 8.66
CA ASP A 5 1.66 8.61 8.36
C ASP A 5 2.76 7.66 7.86
N GLU A 6 2.90 6.47 8.46
CA GLU A 6 3.83 5.44 7.98
C GLU A 6 3.45 4.95 6.57
N ILE A 7 2.16 4.73 6.29
CA ILE A 7 1.70 4.36 4.95
C ILE A 7 2.06 5.46 3.95
N LYS A 8 1.78 6.73 4.28
CA LYS A 8 2.03 7.87 3.40
C LYS A 8 3.52 8.04 3.09
N GLN A 9 4.37 7.96 4.11
CA GLN A 9 5.81 8.13 3.96
C GLN A 9 6.44 6.96 3.21
N ASN A 10 6.10 5.72 3.56
CA ASN A 10 6.78 4.54 3.01
C ASN A 10 6.27 4.13 1.63
N LEU A 11 4.99 4.37 1.33
CA LEU A 11 4.44 4.14 -0.02
C LEU A 11 4.54 5.37 -0.92
N GLU A 12 4.94 6.53 -0.40
CA GLU A 12 4.99 7.81 -1.14
C GLU A 12 3.72 8.04 -1.96
N CYS A 13 2.56 7.86 -1.32
CA CYS A 13 1.26 7.83 -1.99
C CYS A 13 0.38 9.03 -1.59
N SER A 14 -0.68 9.28 -2.37
CA SER A 14 -1.63 10.35 -2.10
C SER A 14 -2.60 9.97 -0.97
N ASP A 15 -3.17 10.98 -0.31
CA ASP A 15 -4.19 10.77 0.74
C ASP A 15 -5.39 9.97 0.21
N VAL A 16 -5.76 10.18 -1.06
CA VAL A 16 -6.83 9.41 -1.72
C VAL A 16 -6.49 7.92 -1.81
N TYR A 17 -5.23 7.58 -2.09
CA TYR A 17 -4.79 6.18 -2.15
C TYR A 17 -4.88 5.51 -0.78
N ILE A 18 -4.42 6.20 0.28
CA ILE A 18 -4.51 5.72 1.66
C ILE A 18 -5.98 5.51 2.05
N GLN A 19 -6.85 6.47 1.74
CA GLN A 19 -8.27 6.35 2.01
C GLN A 19 -8.88 5.11 1.35
N LYS A 20 -8.47 4.78 0.12
CA LYS A 20 -8.91 3.55 -0.57
C LYS A 20 -8.40 2.28 0.10
N MET A 21 -7.18 2.28 0.64
CA MET A 21 -6.65 1.15 1.41
C MET A 21 -7.46 0.94 2.71
N ILE A 22 -7.80 2.03 3.40
CA ILE A 22 -8.62 2.00 4.63
C ILE A 22 -10.04 1.51 4.33
N GLU A 23 -10.67 2.03 3.27
CA GLU A 23 -11.99 1.59 2.81
C GLU A 23 -11.99 0.09 2.45
N TRP A 24 -10.94 -0.39 1.77
CA TRP A 24 -10.79 -1.80 1.44
C TRP A 24 -10.63 -2.70 2.68
N ALA A 25 -9.90 -2.23 3.69
CA ALA A 25 -9.71 -2.95 4.94
C ALA A 25 -10.99 -3.03 5.78
N ASN A 26 -11.93 -2.10 5.61
CA ASN A 26 -13.24 -2.10 6.26
C ASN A 26 -13.17 -2.27 7.79
N GLY A 27 -12.27 -1.53 8.43
CA GLY A 27 -12.06 -1.56 9.88
C GLY A 27 -11.22 -2.74 10.41
N ASP A 28 -10.78 -3.65 9.53
CA ASP A 28 -9.89 -4.75 9.89
C ASP A 28 -8.42 -4.30 9.80
N GLU A 29 -7.81 -4.06 10.96
CA GLU A 29 -6.43 -3.58 11.06
C GLU A 29 -5.41 -4.57 10.47
N ASN A 30 -5.64 -5.87 10.62
CA ASN A 30 -4.74 -6.90 10.09
C ASN A 30 -4.77 -6.92 8.56
N LYS A 31 -5.95 -6.69 7.96
CA LYS A 31 -6.08 -6.53 6.50
C LYS A 31 -5.35 -5.30 6.01
N LEU A 32 -5.49 -4.17 6.70
CA LEU A 32 -4.80 -2.94 6.32
C LEU A 32 -3.28 -3.11 6.38
N GLU A 33 -2.77 -3.69 7.47
CA GLU A 33 -1.34 -3.96 7.67
C GLU A 33 -0.80 -4.94 6.60
N SER A 34 -1.55 -6.01 6.31
CA SER A 34 -1.20 -6.97 5.26
C SER A 34 -1.16 -6.33 3.87
N LEU A 35 -2.15 -5.49 3.53
CA LEU A 35 -2.19 -4.75 2.27
C LEU A 35 -1.02 -3.77 2.16
N TYR A 36 -0.70 -3.07 3.25
CA TYR A 36 0.42 -2.16 3.31
C TYR A 36 1.74 -2.87 3.00
N TYR A 37 2.07 -3.96 3.69
CA TYR A 37 3.32 -4.70 3.44
C TYR A 37 3.35 -5.32 2.03
N PHE A 38 2.21 -5.82 1.54
CA PHE A 38 2.12 -6.31 0.17
C PHE A 38 2.45 -5.22 -0.86
N LYS A 39 1.91 -4.01 -0.71
CA LYS A 39 2.18 -2.89 -1.62
C LYS A 39 3.59 -2.34 -1.49
N LEU A 40 4.14 -2.32 -0.29
CA LEU A 40 5.53 -1.93 -0.08
C LEU A 40 6.48 -2.90 -0.79
N ALA A 41 6.26 -4.21 -0.66
CA ALA A 41 7.03 -5.22 -1.36
C ALA A 41 6.86 -5.12 -2.89
N GLU A 42 5.63 -4.92 -3.39
CA GLU A 42 5.36 -4.75 -4.83
C GLU A 42 6.20 -3.61 -5.42
N ARG A 43 6.30 -2.47 -4.75
CA ARG A 43 7.12 -1.32 -5.19
C ARG A 43 8.62 -1.62 -5.25
N GLN A 44 9.12 -2.51 -4.39
CA GLN A 44 10.53 -2.88 -4.34
C GLN A 44 10.92 -3.87 -5.45
N ILE A 45 10.00 -4.76 -5.84
CA ILE A 45 10.30 -5.87 -6.76
C ILE A 45 9.85 -5.61 -8.20
N ARG A 46 8.81 -4.78 -8.40
CA ARG A 46 8.20 -4.62 -9.73
C ARG A 46 9.02 -3.64 -10.58
N PRO A 47 9.50 -4.05 -11.76
CA PRO A 47 10.20 -3.15 -12.65
C PRO A 47 9.23 -2.07 -13.16
N ALA A 48 9.76 -0.88 -13.43
CA ALA A 48 8.97 0.23 -13.96
C ALA A 48 8.36 -0.08 -15.33
N ILE A 49 9.09 -0.83 -16.16
CA ILE A 49 8.67 -1.27 -17.50
C ILE A 49 8.95 -2.77 -17.61
N GLN A 50 7.97 -3.54 -18.07
CA GLN A 50 8.11 -4.95 -18.39
C GLN A 50 7.64 -5.17 -19.83
N GLU A 51 8.56 -5.53 -20.73
CA GLU A 51 8.21 -5.89 -22.10
C GLU A 51 7.53 -7.27 -22.14
N VAL A 52 6.39 -7.35 -22.81
CA VAL A 52 5.64 -8.59 -23.03
C VAL A 52 5.77 -8.95 -24.51
N ARG A 53 6.15 -10.20 -24.81
CA ARG A 53 6.32 -10.73 -26.17
C ARG A 53 5.08 -11.50 -26.61
#